data_AF-I3ZJD6-F1
#
_entry.id   AF-I3ZJD6-F1
#
_cell.length_a   1.000
_cell.length_b   1.000
_cell.length_c   1.000
_cell.angle_alpha   90.00
_cell.angle_beta   90.00
_cell.angle_gamma   90.00
#
_symmetry.space_group_name_H-M   'P 1'
#
loop_
_entity.id
_entity.type
_entity.pdbx_description
1 polymer ?
#
loop_
_entity_poly.entity_id
_entity_poly.type
_entity_poly.pdbx_seq_one_letter_code
_entity_poly.pdbx_strand_id
1 'polypeptide(L)' 'MAYFTEAEESLLKEFFLTCFPNPERNGCPDELALKAFAEGTTPKGSTSVLSHVSSCSECYDEYVHYRMDMKSR' A
#
# COMPACT_ATOMS: atom_id res chain seq x y z
N MET A 1 10.90 -20.22 2.27
CA MET A 1 10.29 -18.88 2.39
C MET A 1 11.29 -18.01 3.11
N ALA A 2 11.79 -16.95 2.47
CA ALA A 2 12.63 -15.98 3.18
C ALA A 2 11.71 -15.23 4.15
N TYR A 3 11.96 -15.38 5.45
CA TYR A 3 11.33 -14.56 6.47
C TYR A 3 12.19 -13.30 6.57
N PHE A 4 11.64 -12.17 6.14
CA PHE A 4 12.25 -10.88 6.42
C PHE A 4 12.23 -10.66 7.93
N THR A 5 13.32 -10.11 8.46
CA THR A 5 13.40 -9.64 9.84
C THR A 5 12.55 -8.38 10.02
N GLU A 6 12.16 -8.08 11.27
CA GLU A 6 11.41 -6.85 11.59
C GLU A 6 12.14 -5.58 11.14
N ALA A 7 13.48 -5.59 11.20
CA ALA A 7 14.31 -4.48 10.73
C ALA A 7 14.22 -4.30 9.20
N GLU A 8 14.22 -5.41 8.44
CA GLU A 8 14.06 -5.36 6.98
C GLU A 8 12.64 -4.90 6.58
N GLU A 9 11.61 -5.32 7.31
CA GLU A 9 10.23 -4.84 7.10
C GLU A 9 10.14 -3.32 7.34
N SER A 10 10.76 -2.82 8.41
CA SER A 10 10.81 -1.38 8.70
C SER A 10 11.51 -0.59 7.60
N LEU A 11 12.65 -1.09 7.10
CA LEU A 11 13.39 -0.43 6.01
C LEU A 11 12.59 -0.42 4.71
N LEU A 12 11.91 -1.52 4.38
CA LEU A 12 11.04 -1.58 3.19
C LEU A 12 9.86 -0.62 3.32
N LYS A 13 9.26 -0.53 4.51
CA LYS A 13 8.19 0.44 4.78
C LYS A 13 8.67 1.88 4.57
N GLU A 14 9.82 2.24 5.13
CA GLU A 14 10.40 3.57 4.97
C GLU A 14 10.75 3.88 3.50
N PHE A 15 11.26 2.90 2.76
CA PHE A 15 11.54 3.03 1.32
C PHE A 15 10.28 3.40 0.53
N PHE A 16 9.18 2.65 0.70
CA PHE A 16 7.94 2.94 -0.04
C PHE A 16 7.29 4.27 0.38
N LEU A 17 7.45 4.69 1.63
CA LEU A 17 6.94 5.97 2.13
C LEU A 17 7.71 7.19 1.63
N THR A 18 8.94 7.03 1.14
CA THR A 18 9.82 8.17 0.83
C THR A 18 10.32 8.23 -0.62
N CYS A 19 10.45 7.10 -1.30
CA CYS A 19 11.07 7.05 -2.63
C CYS A 19 10.15 7.41 -3.80
N PHE A 20 8.83 7.52 -3.58
CA PHE A 20 7.85 7.73 -4.65
C PHE A 20 6.80 8.81 -4.31
N PRO A 21 7.22 10.06 -4.00
CA PRO A 21 6.29 11.11 -3.62
C PRO A 21 5.34 11.48 -4.78
N ASN A 22 4.05 11.59 -4.48
CA ASN A 22 2.99 12.01 -5.38
C ASN A 22 1.98 12.92 -4.65
N PRO A 23 2.41 14.12 -4.21
CA PRO A 23 1.60 15.00 -3.37
C PRO A 23 0.31 15.48 -4.04
N GLU A 24 0.33 15.63 -5.36
CA GLU A 24 -0.84 16.02 -6.16
C GLU A 24 -1.80 14.84 -6.42
N ARG A 25 -1.46 13.64 -5.95
CA ARG A 25 -2.23 12.39 -6.10
C ARG A 25 -2.61 12.08 -7.55
N ASN A 26 -1.70 12.38 -8.49
CA ASN A 26 -1.92 12.16 -9.91
C ASN A 26 -2.04 10.67 -10.21
N GLY A 27 -3.16 10.26 -10.83
CA GLY A 27 -3.40 8.88 -11.22
C GLY A 27 -3.62 7.90 -10.06
N CYS A 28 -3.83 8.41 -8.84
CA CYS A 28 -4.13 7.58 -7.67
C CYS A 28 -5.46 6.83 -7.84
N PRO A 29 -5.54 5.57 -7.37
CA PRO A 29 -6.80 4.88 -7.27
C PRO A 29 -7.75 5.62 -6.31
N ASP A 30 -9.05 5.41 -6.48
CA ASP A 30 -10.02 5.91 -5.51
C ASP A 30 -9.91 5.17 -4.16
N GLU A 31 -10.48 5.78 -3.13
CA GLU A 31 -10.45 5.28 -1.76
C GLU A 31 -11.09 3.88 -1.62
N LEU A 32 -12.16 3.62 -2.38
CA LEU A 32 -12.86 2.33 -2.33
C LEU A 32 -11.99 1.20 -2.87
N ALA A 33 -11.29 1.44 -3.98
CA ALA A 33 -10.35 0.51 -4.56
C ALA A 33 -9.16 0.24 -3.62
N LEU A 34 -8.66 1.28 -2.95
CA LEU A 34 -7.55 1.15 -2.01
C LEU A 34 -7.94 0.36 -0.74
N LYS A 35 -9.14 0.61 -0.20
CA LYS A 35 -9.70 -0.18 0.90
C LYS A 35 -9.95 -1.63 0.50
N ALA A 36 -10.58 -1.87 -0.65
CA ALA A 36 -10.79 -3.23 -1.16
C ALA A 36 -9.45 -3.97 -1.37
N PHE A 37 -8.40 -3.25 -1.76
CA PHE A 37 -7.06 -3.79 -1.85
C PHE A 37 -6.46 -4.14 -0.49
N ALA A 38 -6.60 -3.27 0.51
CA ALA A 38 -6.19 -3.56 1.89
C ALA A 38 -6.95 -4.75 2.51
N GLU A 39 -8.24 -4.89 2.21
CA GLU A 39 -9.09 -6.00 2.65
C GLU A 39 -8.80 -7.31 1.90
N GLY A 40 -8.11 -7.25 0.76
CA GLY A 40 -7.90 -8.41 -0.12
C GLY A 40 -9.17 -8.82 -0.88
N THR A 41 -10.14 -7.92 -1.02
CA THR A 41 -11.43 -8.15 -1.72
C THR A 41 -11.41 -7.69 -3.18
N THR A 42 -10.31 -7.09 -3.65
CA THR A 42 -10.11 -6.71 -5.06
C THR A 42 -10.35 -7.89 -6.01
N PRO A 43 -11.02 -7.69 -7.16
CA PRO A 43 -11.17 -8.71 -8.18
C PRO A 43 -9.82 -9.31 -8.61
N LYS A 44 -9.79 -10.62 -8.83
CA LYS A 44 -8.60 -11.31 -9.34
C LYS A 44 -8.22 -10.71 -10.71
N GLY A 45 -6.97 -10.25 -10.82
CA GLY A 45 -6.45 -9.62 -12.04
C GLY A 45 -6.36 -8.08 -11.98
N SER A 46 -6.86 -7.44 -10.92
CA SER A 46 -6.66 -6.01 -10.68
C SER A 46 -5.24 -5.71 -10.20
N THR A 47 -4.26 -5.75 -11.10
CA THR A 47 -2.85 -5.44 -10.81
C THR A 47 -2.55 -3.94 -10.77
N SER A 48 -3.48 -3.10 -11.24
CA SER A 48 -3.31 -1.64 -11.30
C SER A 48 -3.13 -1.02 -9.91
N VAL A 49 -3.95 -1.42 -8.93
CA VAL A 49 -3.88 -0.89 -7.56
C VAL A 49 -2.58 -1.33 -6.89
N LEU A 50 -2.20 -2.60 -7.02
CA LEU A 50 -0.92 -3.11 -6.51
C LEU A 50 0.27 -2.34 -7.10
N SER A 51 0.30 -2.18 -8.42
CA SER A 51 1.36 -1.44 -9.11
C SER A 51 1.46 -0.01 -8.60
N HIS A 52 0.32 0.68 -8.47
CA HIS A 52 0.28 2.05 -7.97
C HIS A 52 0.75 2.14 -6.51
N VAL A 53 0.24 1.29 -5.61
CA VAL A 53 0.65 1.26 -4.19
C VAL A 53 2.16 1.01 -4.03
N SER A 54 2.76 0.20 -4.90
CA SER A 54 4.21 -0.05 -4.87
C SER A 54 5.08 1.10 -5.44
N SER A 55 4.47 2.14 -6.01
CA SER A 55 5.14 3.25 -6.70
C SER A 55 4.54 4.63 -6.39
N CYS A 56 3.81 4.75 -5.28
CA CYS A 56 3.19 5.99 -4.82
C CYS A 56 3.17 6.00 -3.29
N SER A 57 3.95 6.90 -2.70
CA SER A 57 4.18 6.95 -1.25
C SER A 57 2.91 7.25 -0.45
N GLU A 58 2.06 8.15 -0.95
CA GLU A 58 0.79 8.53 -0.32
C GLU A 58 -0.22 7.38 -0.36
N CYS A 59 -0.30 6.66 -1.48
CA CYS A 59 -1.16 5.47 -1.58
C CYS A 59 -0.65 4.31 -0.73
N TYR A 60 0.67 4.17 -0.60
CA TYR A 60 1.27 3.18 0.30
C TYR A 60 0.97 3.51 1.77
N ASP A 61 1.08 4.77 2.17
CA ASP A 61 0.76 5.21 3.52
C ASP A 61 -0.71 4.93 3.88
N GLU A 62 -1.64 5.32 3.01
CA GLU A 62 -3.06 5.02 3.16
C GLU A 62 -3.34 3.51 3.24
N TYR A 63 -2.72 2.72 2.35
CA TYR A 63 -2.84 1.26 2.38
C TYR A 63 -2.39 0.67 3.72
N VAL A 64 -1.23 1.11 4.25
CA VAL A 64 -0.72 0.63 5.54
C VAL A 64 -1.68 1.00 6.67
N HIS A 65 -2.22 2.22 6.67
CA HIS A 65 -3.23 2.65 7.64
C HIS A 65 -4.47 1.75 7.59
N TYR A 66 -5.05 1.50 6.41
CA TYR A 66 -6.20 0.60 6.28
C TYR A 66 -5.89 -0.82 6.76
N ARG A 67 -4.69 -1.34 6.47
CA ARG A 67 -4.26 -2.66 6.96
C ARG A 67 -4.13 -2.69 8.49
N MET A 68 -3.68 -1.62 9.12
CA MET A 68 -3.60 -1.50 10.58
C MET A 68 -4.99 -1.42 11.22
N ASP A 69 -5.87 -0.60 10.66
CA ASP A 69 -7.26 -0.46 11.10
C ASP A 69 -8.05 -1.77 11.01
N MET A 70 -7.72 -2.62 10.04
CA MET A 70 -8.34 -3.95 9.92
C MET A 70 -7.78 -4.96 10.92
N LYS A 71 -6.48 -4.88 11.25
CA LYS A 71 -5.87 -5.74 12.27
C LYS A 71 -6.37 -5.42 13.68
N SER A 72 -6.87 -4.21 13.92
CA SER A 72 -7.40 -3.76 15.21
C SER A 72 -8.91 -4.02 15.38
N ARG A 73 -9.60 -4.57 14.37
CA ARG A 73 -11.01 -4.98 14.40
C ARG A 73 -11.15 -6.46 14.75
#